data_AF-A0A7Y6AR45-F1
#
_entry.id   AF-A0A7Y6AR45-F1
#
_cell.length_a   1.000
_cell.length_b   1.000
_cell.length_c   1.000
_cell.angle_alpha   90.00
_cell.angle_beta   90.00
_cell.angle_gamma   90.00
#
_symmetry.space_group_name_H-M   'P 1'
#
loop_
_entity.id
_entity.type
_entity.pdbx_description
1 polymer ?
#
loop_
_entity_poly.entity_id
_entity_poly.type
_entity_poly.pdbx_seq_one_letter_code
_entity_poly.pdbx_strand_id
1 'polypeptide(L)'
;MHRHEVKVSPEEEAQLLALAEKHRVTIPRLLIEAALSDGTESPSERRDQFMQLSALQRLVGTVANNINQIARHANATGEVPAEAAASIAHARAVIIRIDRQLAEMAGR
;
A
#
# COMPACT_ATOMS: atom_id res chain seq x y z
N MET A 1 -9.31 -29.98 1.44
CA MET A 1 -9.66 -28.78 2.23
C MET A 1 -10.17 -29.23 3.58
N HIS A 2 -9.82 -28.50 4.65
CA HIS A 2 -10.31 -28.76 6.01
C HIS A 2 -11.24 -27.61 6.45
N ARG A 3 -12.26 -27.93 7.25
CA ARG A 3 -13.20 -26.96 7.82
C ARG A 3 -13.13 -27.07 9.35
N HIS A 4 -13.02 -25.93 10.01
CA HIS A 4 -13.05 -25.81 11.46
C HIS A 4 -14.25 -24.96 11.86
N GLU A 5 -14.94 -25.36 12.94
CA GLU A 5 -16.07 -24.62 13.51
C GLU A 5 -15.66 -24.11 14.89
N VAL A 6 -15.87 -22.82 15.12
CA VAL A 6 -15.52 -22.14 16.38
C VAL A 6 -16.80 -21.67 17.04
N LYS A 7 -17.00 -22.02 18.30
CA LYS A 7 -18.12 -21.53 19.11
C LYS A 7 -17.62 -20.35 19.94
N VAL A 8 -18.38 -19.27 19.94
CA VAL A 8 -18.07 -18.03 20.66
C VAL A 8 -19.28 -17.60 21.48
N SER A 9 -19.03 -16.87 22.57
CA SER A 9 -20.09 -16.20 23.31
C SER A 9 -20.65 -15.00 22.50
N PRO A 10 -21.83 -14.46 22.86
CA PRO A 10 -22.35 -13.24 22.23
C PRO A 10 -21.40 -12.04 22.36
N GLU A 11 -20.68 -11.92 23.49
CA GLU A 11 -19.71 -10.86 23.72
C GLU A 11 -18.47 -11.01 22.84
N GLU A 12 -17.98 -12.24 22.68
CA GLU A 12 -16.87 -12.56 21.78
C GLU A 12 -17.24 -12.32 20.31
N GLU A 13 -18.45 -12.70 19.90
CA GLU A 13 -18.97 -12.44 18.56
C GLU A 13 -19.02 -10.92 18.26
N ALA A 14 -19.49 -10.11 19.21
CA ALA A 14 -19.52 -8.66 19.06
C ALA A 14 -18.11 -8.07 18.89
N GLN A 15 -17.13 -8.58 19.65
CA GLN A 15 -15.73 -8.16 19.51
C GLN A 15 -15.14 -8.57 18.16
N LEU A 16 -15.41 -9.81 17.71
CA LEU A 16 -14.95 -10.31 16.42
C LEU A 16 -15.54 -9.52 15.26
N LEU A 17 -16.84 -9.19 15.32
CA LEU A 17 -17.50 -8.34 14.32
C LEU A 17 -16.86 -6.95 14.25
N ALA A 18 -16.65 -6.30 15.40
CA ALA A 18 -16.03 -4.97 15.45
C ALA A 18 -14.59 -4.98 14.91
N LEU A 19 -13.80 -6.01 15.26
CA LEU A 19 -12.44 -6.17 14.75
C LEU A 19 -12.42 -6.47 13.25
N ALA A 20 -13.30 -7.36 12.77
CA ALA A 20 -13.41 -7.71 11.36
C ALA A 20 -13.80 -6.49 10.52
N GLU A 21 -14.76 -5.67 10.98
CA GLU A 21 -15.16 -4.42 10.32
C GLU A 21 -14.00 -3.41 10.29
N LYS A 22 -13.34 -3.20 11.45
CA LYS A 22 -12.19 -2.30 11.56
C LYS A 22 -11.06 -2.66 10.59
N HIS A 23 -10.81 -3.95 10.41
CA HIS A 23 -9.76 -4.47 9.52
C HIS A 23 -10.25 -4.77 8.09
N ARG A 24 -11.55 -4.61 7.81
CA ARG A 24 -12.21 -4.92 6.52
C ARG A 24 -11.95 -6.34 6.02
N VAL A 25 -12.00 -7.31 6.92
CA VAL A 25 -11.82 -8.74 6.63
C VAL A 25 -13.01 -9.54 7.15
N THR A 26 -13.11 -10.82 6.78
CA THR A 26 -14.13 -11.72 7.36
C THR A 26 -13.66 -12.29 8.69
N ILE A 27 -14.58 -12.68 9.59
CA ILE A 27 -14.24 -13.29 10.88
C ILE A 27 -13.36 -14.54 10.73
N PRO A 28 -13.62 -15.48 9.80
CA PRO A 28 -12.73 -16.64 9.61
C PRO A 28 -11.31 -16.24 9.18
N ARG A 29 -11.18 -15.20 8.33
CA ARG A 29 -9.88 -14.67 7.90
C ARG A 29 -9.13 -14.06 9.07
N LEU A 30 -9.82 -13.25 9.89
CA LEU A 30 -9.29 -12.65 11.11
C LEU A 30 -8.77 -13.70 12.10
N LEU A 31 -9.55 -14.76 12.35
CA LEU A 31 -9.16 -15.84 13.27
C LEU A 31 -7.93 -16.61 12.77
N ILE A 32 -7.87 -16.91 11.48
CA ILE A 32 -6.71 -17.57 10.87
C ILE A 32 -5.48 -16.67 10.96
N GLU A 33 -5.60 -15.39 10.60
CA GLU A 33 -4.49 -14.44 10.68
C GLU A 33 -4.00 -14.27 12.11
N ALA A 34 -4.88 -14.16 13.10
CA ALA A 34 -4.48 -14.03 14.51
C ALA A 34 -3.83 -15.30 15.06
N ALA A 35 -4.30 -16.49 14.66
CA ALA A 35 -3.76 -17.78 15.11
C ALA A 35 -2.44 -18.17 14.43
N LEU A 36 -2.22 -17.71 13.19
CA LEU A 36 -1.01 -17.98 12.41
C LEU A 36 0.00 -16.81 12.42
N SER A 37 -0.41 -15.63 12.87
CA SER A 37 0.54 -14.56 13.18
C SER A 37 1.32 -15.01 14.40
N ASP A 38 2.64 -15.15 14.24
CA ASP A 38 3.57 -15.63 15.27
C ASP A 38 3.80 -14.61 16.41
N GLY A 39 2.79 -13.76 16.68
CA GLY A 39 2.88 -12.58 17.54
C GLY A 39 3.64 -11.40 16.92
N THR A 40 3.97 -11.46 15.62
CA THR A 40 5.06 -10.67 15.01
C THR A 40 4.68 -9.35 14.36
N GLU A 41 3.39 -8.98 14.25
CA GLU A 41 3.04 -7.66 13.67
C GLU A 41 2.13 -6.83 14.57
N SER A 42 2.79 -6.00 15.37
CA SER A 42 2.20 -4.97 16.23
C SER A 42 1.39 -3.94 15.41
N PRO A 43 0.38 -3.30 16.02
CA PRO A 43 -0.35 -2.20 15.38
C PRO A 43 0.56 -1.05 14.89
N SER A 44 1.72 -0.85 15.52
CA SER A 44 2.78 0.07 15.08
C SER A 44 3.40 -0.37 13.75
N GLU A 45 3.78 -1.63 13.60
CA GLU A 45 4.38 -2.14 12.35
C GLU A 45 3.39 -2.02 11.19
N ARG A 46 2.11 -2.33 11.43
CA ARG A 46 1.04 -2.15 10.44
C ARG A 46 0.84 -0.68 10.05
N ARG A 47 0.93 0.24 11.02
CA ARG A 47 0.87 1.69 10.76
C ARG A 47 2.08 2.16 9.95
N ASP A 48 3.27 1.67 10.28
CA ASP A 48 4.51 2.04 9.59
C ASP A 48 4.51 1.55 8.14
N GLN A 49 4.04 0.33 7.88
CA GLN A 49 3.81 -0.17 6.53
C GLN A 49 2.82 0.70 5.75
N PHE A 50 1.70 1.07 6.37
CA PHE A 50 0.73 1.97 5.74
C PHE A 50 1.34 3.35 5.41
N MET A 51 2.17 3.89 6.30
CA MET A 51 2.87 5.15 6.08
C MET A 51 3.89 5.04 4.95
N GLN A 52 4.60 3.91 4.85
CA GLN A 52 5.53 3.63 3.75
C GLN A 52 4.79 3.55 2.40
N LEU A 53 3.68 2.82 2.33
CA LEU A 53 2.83 2.75 1.13
C LEU A 53 2.26 4.12 0.74
N SER A 54 1.79 4.90 1.72
CA SER A 54 1.29 6.26 1.50
C SER A 54 2.37 7.23 0.99
N ALA A 55 3.63 7.03 1.40
CA ALA A 55 4.76 7.79 0.85
C ALA A 55 5.05 7.41 -0.61
N LEU A 56 5.02 6.11 -0.95
CA LEU A 56 5.17 5.65 -2.33
C LEU A 56 4.06 6.20 -3.23
N GLN A 57 2.80 6.16 -2.78
CA GLN A 57 1.66 6.70 -3.53
C GLN A 57 1.85 8.19 -3.86
N ARG A 58 2.34 8.99 -2.90
CA ARG A 58 2.62 10.41 -3.13
C ARG A 58 3.71 10.64 -4.18
N LEU A 59 4.80 9.86 -4.12
CA LEU A 59 5.88 9.95 -5.12
C LEU A 59 5.38 9.63 -6.54
N VAL A 60 4.55 8.60 -6.68
CA VAL A 60 3.92 8.26 -7.96
C VAL A 60 3.03 9.40 -8.45
N GLY A 61 2.22 10.00 -7.56
CA GLY A 61 1.37 11.14 -7.88
C GLY A 61 2.16 12.35 -8.40
N THR A 62 3.29 12.67 -7.77
CA THR A 62 4.18 13.76 -8.24
C THR A 62 4.73 13.47 -9.64
N VAL A 63 5.23 12.25 -9.89
CA VAL A 63 5.74 11.87 -11.20
C VAL A 63 4.65 11.94 -12.28
N ALA A 64 3.46 11.42 -11.99
CA ALA A 64 2.32 11.45 -12.92
C ALA A 64 1.93 12.90 -13.27
N ASN A 65 1.91 13.80 -12.28
CA ASN A 65 1.63 15.20 -12.51
C ASN A 65 2.67 15.86 -13.42
N ASN A 66 3.96 15.62 -13.19
CA ASN A 66 5.05 16.19 -14.00
C ASN A 66 4.96 15.70 -15.45
N ILE A 67 4.72 14.41 -15.66
CA ILE A 67 4.53 13.84 -17.00
C ILE A 67 3.32 14.47 -17.70
N ASN A 68 2.21 14.63 -16.98
CA ASN A 68 1.00 15.24 -17.52
C ASN A 68 1.21 16.73 -17.88
N GLN A 69 2.01 17.48 -17.11
CA GLN A 69 2.38 18.86 -17.44
C GLN A 69 3.21 18.93 -18.72
N ILE A 70 4.20 18.05 -18.88
CA ILE A 70 5.01 17.97 -20.10
C ILE A 70 4.14 17.65 -21.31
N ALA A 71 3.25 16.66 -21.19
CA ALA A 71 2.34 16.28 -22.26
C ALA A 71 1.43 17.44 -22.67
N ARG A 72 0.85 18.16 -21.70
CA ARG A 72 0.01 19.34 -21.97
C ARG A 72 0.79 20.46 -22.65
N HIS A 73 2.00 20.75 -22.20
CA HIS A 73 2.84 21.78 -22.83
C HIS A 73 3.20 21.41 -24.27
N ALA A 74 3.64 20.17 -24.50
CA ALA A 74 3.98 19.69 -25.84
C ALA A 74 2.77 19.70 -26.78
N ASN A 75 1.59 19.31 -26.29
CA ASN A 75 0.36 19.36 -27.09
C ASN A 75 -0.09 20.80 -27.40
N ALA A 76 0.19 21.76 -26.51
CA ALA A 76 -0.21 23.16 -26.69
C ALA A 76 0.74 23.96 -27.59
N THR A 77 2.04 23.67 -27.53
CA THR A 77 3.09 24.46 -28.19
C THR A 77 3.71 23.75 -29.38
N GLY A 78 3.56 22.43 -29.48
CA GLY A 78 4.31 21.59 -30.42
C GLY A 78 5.77 21.36 -30.00
N GLU A 79 6.21 21.91 -28.88
CA GLU A 79 7.59 21.86 -28.40
C GLU A 79 7.70 21.05 -27.11
N VAL A 80 8.79 20.29 -26.97
CA VAL A 80 9.07 19.56 -25.74
C VAL A 80 9.76 20.52 -24.75
N PRO A 81 9.24 20.69 -23.51
CA PRO A 81 9.89 21.55 -22.52
C PRO A 81 11.33 21.11 -22.25
N ALA A 82 12.24 22.06 -22.07
CA ALA A 82 13.63 21.78 -21.70
C ALA A 82 13.76 20.91 -20.42
N GLU A 83 12.78 21.04 -19.53
CA GLU A 83 12.67 20.32 -18.25
C GLU A 83 12.22 18.86 -18.40
N ALA A 84 11.77 18.45 -19.58
CA ALA A 84 11.18 17.13 -19.81
C ALA A 84 12.19 16.00 -19.54
N ALA A 85 13.44 16.17 -19.97
CA ALA A 85 14.50 15.19 -19.74
C ALA A 85 14.77 14.99 -18.24
N ALA A 86 14.83 16.08 -17.47
CA ALA A 86 15.03 16.04 -16.02
C ALA A 86 13.84 15.37 -15.30
N SER A 87 12.62 15.67 -15.72
CA SER A 87 11.40 15.07 -15.17
C SER A 87 11.31 13.57 -15.45
N ILE A 88 11.69 13.12 -16.66
CA ILE A 88 11.75 11.69 -17.02
C ILE A 88 12.85 10.98 -16.22
N ALA A 89 14.01 11.62 -16.05
CA ALA A 89 15.07 11.08 -15.20
C ALA A 89 14.62 10.92 -13.74
N HIS A 90 13.90 11.93 -13.22
CA HIS A 90 13.29 11.86 -11.89
C HIS A 90 12.26 10.74 -11.77
N ALA A 91 11.38 10.58 -12.78
CA ALA A 91 10.42 9.49 -12.84
C ALA A 91 11.08 8.11 -12.77
N ARG A 92 12.17 7.90 -13.54
CA ARG A 92 12.96 6.65 -13.50
C ARG A 92 13.56 6.42 -12.12
N ALA A 93 14.13 7.44 -11.49
CA ALA A 93 14.70 7.33 -10.16
C ALA A 93 13.65 6.97 -9.10
N VAL A 94 12.43 7.54 -9.21
CA VAL A 94 11.30 7.22 -8.33
C VAL A 94 10.85 5.77 -8.51
N ILE A 95 10.75 5.26 -9.74
CA ILE A 95 10.39 3.86 -10.01
C ILE A 95 11.42 2.91 -9.38
N ILE A 96 12.72 3.15 -9.59
CA ILE A 96 13.80 2.34 -8.99
C ILE A 96 13.69 2.35 -7.46
N ARG A 97 13.38 3.51 -6.87
CA ARG A 97 13.20 3.63 -5.42
C ARG A 97 11.99 2.83 -4.93
N ILE A 98 10.87 2.87 -5.65
CA ILE A 98 9.67 2.09 -5.34
C ILE A 98 10.00 0.60 -5.38
N ASP A 99 10.64 0.11 -6.44
CA ASP A 99 11.01 -1.29 -6.60
C ASP A 99 11.89 -1.78 -5.44
N ARG A 100 12.89 -0.97 -5.05
CA ARG A 100 13.74 -1.28 -3.90
C ARG A 100 12.95 -1.34 -2.59
N GLN A 101 12.06 -0.38 -2.33
CA GLN A 101 11.25 -0.38 -1.12
C GLN A 101 10.27 -1.55 -1.08
N LEU A 102 9.67 -1.93 -2.21
CA LEU A 102 8.80 -3.11 -2.28
C LEU A 102 9.58 -4.41 -2.05
N ALA A 103 10.81 -4.52 -2.58
CA ALA A 103 11.68 -5.67 -2.32
C ALA A 103 12.08 -5.77 -0.83
N GLU A 104 12.39 -4.63 -0.18
CA GLU A 104 12.66 -4.56 1.26
C GLU A 104 11.45 -4.98 2.11
N MET A 105 10.24 -4.60 1.68
CA MET A 105 9.00 -5.01 2.35
C MET A 105 8.68 -6.50 2.16
N ALA A 106 8.98 -7.08 1.00
CA ALA A 106 8.72 -8.49 0.69
C ALA A 106 9.77 -9.47 1.25
N GLY A 107 10.94 -8.97 1.64
CA GLY A 107 12.02 -9.75 2.27
C GLY A 107 12.01 -9.75 3.80
N ARG A 108 11.01 -9.10 4.43
CA ARG A 108 10.64 -9.27 5.84
C ARG A 108 9.53 -10.29 5.98
#